data_AF-A0A9D2FJ00-F1
#
_entry.id   AF-A0A9D2FJ00-F1
#
_cell.length_a   1.000
_cell.length_b   1.000
_cell.length_c   1.000
_cell.angle_alpha   90.00
_cell.angle_beta   90.00
_cell.angle_gamma   90.00
#
_symmetry.space_group_name_H-M   'P 1'
#
loop_
_entity.id
_entity.type
_entity.pdbx_description
1 polymer ?
#
loop_
_entity_poly.entity_id
_entity_poly.type
_entity_poly.pdbx_seq_one_letter_code
_entity_poly.pdbx_strand_id
1 'polypeptide(L)'
;MTYEEKVCWLRRYRQALRAEDRLRDQIRAVRARMESTSQALRPVVGGGSGDGNAIERGVELLDRYQQTLRDQVEESERTRRDIEAAITELPDSLQQEVLQARYIDGLPVWKTANRLYISESWVKEIQRKAIENLKIVSASVPLDEVK
;
A
#
# COMPACT_ATOMS: atom_id res chain seq x y z
N MET A 1 -2.78 -10.46 -21.47
CA MET A 1 -2.70 -10.87 -20.07
C MET A 1 -3.77 -11.90 -19.77
N THR A 2 -3.42 -12.97 -19.06
CA THR A 2 -4.37 -13.96 -18.51
C THR A 2 -5.20 -13.35 -17.37
N TYR A 3 -6.27 -14.04 -16.96
CA TYR A 3 -7.10 -13.59 -15.83
C TYR A 3 -6.27 -13.38 -14.55
N GLU A 4 -5.37 -14.31 -14.25
CA GLU A 4 -4.52 -14.27 -13.06
C GLU A 4 -3.53 -13.10 -13.11
N GLU A 5 -2.92 -12.85 -14.26
CA GLU A 5 -2.02 -11.72 -14.46
C GLU A 5 -2.73 -10.38 -14.24
N LYS A 6 -3.97 -10.23 -14.75
CA LYS A 6 -4.77 -9.03 -14.51
C LYS A 6 -5.13 -8.85 -13.03
N VAL A 7 -5.48 -9.94 -12.34
CA VAL A 7 -5.74 -9.90 -10.90
C VAL A 7 -4.48 -9.51 -10.11
N CYS A 8 -3.32 -10.05 -10.46
CA CYS A 8 -2.04 -9.67 -9.86
C CYS A 8 -1.74 -8.19 -10.10
N TRP A 9 -1.94 -7.70 -11.33
CA TRP A 9 -1.76 -6.30 -11.68
C TRP A 9 -2.62 -5.35 -10.84
N LEU A 10 -3.91 -5.67 -10.67
CA LEU A 10 -4.84 -4.90 -9.82
C LEU A 10 -4.46 -4.94 -8.33
N ARG A 11 -3.82 -6.03 -7.87
CA ARG A 11 -3.40 -6.17 -6.47
C ARG A 11 -2.12 -5.39 -6.13
N ARG A 12 -1.37 -4.90 -7.12
CA ARG A 12 -0.11 -4.16 -6.90
C ARG A 12 -0.29 -2.96 -5.99
N TYR A 13 -1.35 -2.17 -6.19
CA TYR A 13 -1.64 -1.03 -5.31
C TYR A 13 -1.85 -1.45 -3.85
N ARG A 14 -2.61 -2.53 -3.61
CA ARG A 14 -2.81 -3.07 -2.25
C ARG A 14 -1.52 -3.62 -1.63
N GLN A 15 -0.61 -4.16 -2.44
CA GLN A 15 0.71 -4.59 -1.97
C GLN A 15 1.58 -3.38 -1.62
N ALA A 16 1.55 -2.32 -2.43
CA ALA A 16 2.25 -1.06 -2.17
C ALA A 16 1.77 -0.41 -0.87
N LEU A 17 0.44 -0.33 -0.64
CA LEU A 17 -0.13 0.19 0.61
C LEU A 17 0.35 -0.61 1.83
N ARG A 18 0.42 -1.94 1.74
CA ARG A 18 0.96 -2.77 2.83
C ARG A 18 2.45 -2.50 3.08
N ALA A 19 3.22 -2.18 2.03
CA ALA A 19 4.61 -1.82 2.17
C ALA A 19 4.75 -0.45 2.87
N GLU A 20 3.93 0.53 2.51
CA GLU A 20 3.86 1.81 3.22
C GLU A 20 3.51 1.67 4.69
N ASP A 21 2.50 0.86 5.02
CA ASP A 21 2.09 0.68 6.41
C ASP A 21 3.21 0.03 7.24
N ARG A 22 3.94 -0.93 6.66
CA ARG A 22 5.14 -1.49 7.31
C ARG A 22 6.23 -0.44 7.52
N LEU A 23 6.48 0.44 6.56
CA LEU A 23 7.44 1.54 6.71
C LEU A 23 6.99 2.54 7.80
N ARG A 24 5.70 2.87 7.86
CA ARG A 24 5.12 3.72 8.92
C ARG A 24 5.28 3.08 10.30
N ASP A 25 5.10 1.76 10.41
CA ASP A 25 5.32 1.02 11.65
C ASP A 25 6.78 1.02 12.07
N GLN A 26 7.72 0.84 11.13
CA GLN A 26 9.15 0.94 11.38
C GLN A 26 9.55 2.33 11.89
N ILE A 27 9.04 3.39 11.25
CA ILE A 27 9.25 4.78 11.68
C ILE A 27 8.74 4.99 13.12
N ARG A 28 7.54 4.49 13.44
CA ARG A 28 6.98 4.54 14.79
C ARG A 28 7.84 3.81 15.81
N ALA A 29 8.33 2.62 15.46
CA ALA A 29 9.19 1.82 16.33
C ALA A 29 10.55 2.50 16.59
N VAL A 30 11.16 3.11 15.57
CA VAL A 30 12.41 3.88 15.73
C VAL A 30 12.19 5.08 16.65
N ARG A 31 11.10 5.84 16.43
CA ARG A 31 10.76 7.00 17.27
C ARG A 31 10.55 6.60 18.74
N ALA A 32 9.80 5.54 19.00
CA ALA A 32 9.56 5.05 20.36
C ALA A 32 10.86 4.64 21.07
N ARG A 33 11.80 3.98 20.35
CA ARG A 33 13.12 3.65 20.91
C ARG A 33 13.92 4.89 21.26
N MET A 34 13.96 5.90 20.38
CA MET A 34 14.68 7.15 20.65
C MET A 34 14.09 7.91 21.85
N GLU A 35 12.76 7.97 21.96
CA GLU A 35 12.06 8.59 23.10
C GLU A 35 12.37 7.85 24.40
N SER A 36 12.34 6.51 24.40
CA SER A 36 12.70 5.70 25.57
C SER A 36 14.15 5.93 26.01
N THR A 37 15.09 5.97 25.08
CA THR A 37 16.51 6.24 25.39
C THR A 37 16.69 7.66 25.92
N SER A 38 16.04 8.65 25.31
CA SER A 38 16.09 10.04 25.78
C SER A 38 15.49 10.21 27.18
N GLN A 39 14.39 9.51 27.50
CA GLN A 39 13.79 9.53 28.83
C GLN A 39 14.68 8.83 29.88
N ALA A 40 15.32 7.73 29.53
CA ALA A 40 16.27 7.04 30.40
C ALA A 40 17.54 7.88 30.68
N LEU A 41 17.89 8.79 29.78
CA LEU A 41 19.02 9.72 29.90
C LEU A 41 18.65 11.05 30.60
N ARG A 42 17.41 11.23 31.08
CA ARG A 42 17.07 12.34 31.99
C ARG A 42 17.95 12.23 33.24
N PRO A 43 18.52 13.35 33.73
CA PRO A 43 19.73 13.30 34.54
C PRO A 43 19.49 12.66 35.90
N VAL A 44 19.99 11.44 36.09
CA VAL A 44 20.71 11.11 37.32
C VAL A 44 22.08 11.78 37.17
N VAL A 45 22.35 12.73 38.05
CA VAL A 45 23.66 13.40 38.18
C VAL A 45 24.77 12.34 38.17
N GLY A 46 25.64 12.37 37.15
CA GLY A 46 26.95 11.73 37.20
C GLY A 46 27.25 10.71 36.09
N GLY A 47 27.89 11.20 35.02
CA GLY A 47 28.98 10.47 34.35
C GLY A 47 28.61 9.59 33.15
N GLY A 48 29.26 9.85 32.01
CA GLY A 48 29.46 8.85 30.96
C GLY A 48 29.32 9.38 29.53
N SER A 49 30.39 9.94 28.98
CA SER A 49 30.54 10.22 27.54
C SER A 49 30.42 8.93 26.73
N GLY A 50 29.34 8.75 25.96
CA GLY A 50 29.18 7.63 25.04
C GLY A 50 27.94 7.70 24.14
N ASP A 51 26.85 8.31 24.61
CA ASP A 51 25.52 8.08 24.02
C ASP A 51 24.95 9.20 23.12
N GLY A 52 25.63 10.33 22.95
CA GLY A 52 25.22 11.39 22.00
C GLY A 52 25.13 10.88 20.55
N ASN A 53 26.04 9.97 20.17
CA ASN A 53 26.08 9.33 18.87
C ASN A 53 24.89 8.36 18.63
N ALA A 54 24.23 7.85 19.68
CA ALA A 54 23.08 6.97 19.52
C ALA A 54 21.81 7.73 19.10
N ILE A 55 21.62 8.93 19.65
CA ILE A 55 20.50 9.81 19.29
C ILE A 55 20.71 10.36 17.88
N GLU A 56 21.91 10.85 17.55
CA GLU A 56 22.23 11.36 16.20
C GLU A 56 22.05 10.29 15.12
N ARG A 57 22.57 9.07 15.32
CA ARG A 57 22.34 7.94 14.39
C ARG A 57 20.86 7.57 14.26
N GLY A 58 20.08 7.72 15.33
CA GLY A 58 18.62 7.50 15.30
C GLY A 58 17.91 8.53 14.44
N VAL A 59 18.31 9.80 14.50
CA VAL A 59 17.77 10.89 13.67
C VAL A 59 18.08 10.65 12.19
N GLU A 60 19.33 10.31 11.85
CA GLU A 60 19.71 10.01 10.46
C GLU A 60 18.92 8.82 9.89
N LEU A 61 18.73 7.75 10.68
CA LEU A 61 17.96 6.59 10.27
C LEU A 61 16.47 6.95 10.05
N LEU A 62 15.93 7.82 10.91
CA LEU A 62 14.57 8.31 10.79
C LEU A 62 14.38 9.13 9.51
N ASP A 63 15.31 10.02 9.17
CA ASP A 63 15.25 10.84 7.97
C ASP A 63 15.29 9.95 6.70
N ARG A 64 16.18 8.95 6.67
CA ARG A 64 16.23 7.97 5.58
C ARG A 64 14.90 7.23 5.42
N TYR A 65 14.31 6.72 6.51
CA TYR A 65 13.02 6.03 6.41
C TYR A 65 11.88 6.97 6.00
N GLN A 66 11.91 8.23 6.41
CA GLN A 66 10.93 9.22 5.97
C GLN A 66 11.05 9.53 4.48
N GLN A 67 12.27 9.64 3.95
CA GLN A 67 12.50 9.79 2.51
C GLN A 67 11.99 8.57 1.74
N THR A 68 12.36 7.35 2.17
CA THR A 68 11.86 6.11 1.56
C THR A 68 10.33 6.03 1.59
N LEU A 69 9.69 6.45 2.69
CA LEU A 69 8.23 6.47 2.77
C LEU A 69 7.62 7.47 1.77
N ARG A 70 8.23 8.65 1.57
CA ARG A 70 7.75 9.63 0.59
C ARG A 70 7.82 9.08 -0.83
N ASP A 71 8.96 8.50 -1.20
CA ASP A 71 9.16 7.91 -2.52
C ASP A 71 8.16 6.75 -2.76
N GLN A 72 7.95 5.92 -1.74
CA GLN A 72 7.01 4.80 -1.80
C GLN A 72 5.56 5.26 -1.95
N VAL A 73 5.16 6.35 -1.27
CA VAL A 73 3.83 6.96 -1.40
C VAL A 73 3.64 7.56 -2.80
N GLU A 74 4.66 8.18 -3.37
CA GLU A 74 4.56 8.69 -4.73
C GLU A 74 4.35 7.55 -5.75
N GLU A 75 5.11 6.46 -5.60
CA GLU A 75 5.01 5.31 -6.49
C GLU A 75 3.68 4.55 -6.33
N SER A 76 3.16 4.45 -5.10
CA SER A 76 1.85 3.86 -4.86
C SER A 76 0.72 4.69 -5.45
N GLU A 77 0.82 6.03 -5.40
CA GLU A 77 -0.14 6.94 -6.03
C GLU A 77 -0.09 6.86 -7.55
N ARG A 78 1.10 6.70 -8.15
CA ARG A 78 1.23 6.40 -9.59
C ARG A 78 0.53 5.10 -9.94
N THR A 79 0.82 4.03 -9.20
CA THR A 79 0.17 2.72 -9.37
C THR A 79 -1.35 2.81 -9.21
N ARG A 80 -1.84 3.60 -8.25
CA ARG A 80 -3.28 3.84 -8.02
C ARG A 80 -3.92 4.50 -9.24
N ARG A 81 -3.32 5.56 -9.75
CA ARG A 81 -3.82 6.30 -10.93
C ARG A 81 -3.86 5.41 -12.17
N ASP A 82 -2.84 4.59 -12.38
CA ASP A 82 -2.81 3.65 -13.51
C ASP A 82 -3.97 2.64 -13.44
N ILE A 83 -4.23 2.11 -12.24
CA ILE A 83 -5.35 1.19 -12.01
C ILE A 83 -6.69 1.89 -12.19
N GLU A 84 -6.85 3.10 -11.64
CA GLU A 84 -8.09 3.87 -11.78
C GLU A 84 -8.38 4.25 -13.22
N ALA A 85 -7.36 4.60 -14.01
CA ALA A 85 -7.50 4.87 -15.43
C ALA A 85 -8.01 3.63 -16.17
N ALA A 86 -7.38 2.47 -15.95
CA ALA A 86 -7.81 1.21 -16.56
C ALA A 86 -9.23 0.79 -16.14
N ILE A 87 -9.63 1.08 -14.90
CA ILE A 87 -11.00 0.83 -14.44
C ILE A 87 -11.98 1.78 -15.13
N THR A 88 -11.66 3.07 -15.25
CA THR A 88 -12.53 4.09 -15.85
C THR A 88 -12.79 3.84 -17.34
N GLU A 89 -11.87 3.16 -18.03
CA GLU A 89 -12.07 2.73 -19.43
C GLU A 89 -13.11 1.62 -19.61
N LEU A 90 -13.58 0.97 -18.53
CA LEU A 90 -14.62 -0.04 -18.63
C LEU A 90 -15.96 0.59 -19.04
N PRO A 91 -16.73 -0.02 -19.95
CA PRO A 91 -17.98 0.56 -20.43
C PRO A 91 -19.14 0.50 -19.42
N ASP A 92 -19.07 -0.39 -18.42
CA ASP A 92 -20.15 -0.64 -17.46
C ASP A 92 -19.82 -0.01 -16.10
N SER A 93 -20.65 0.95 -15.66
CA SER A 93 -20.45 1.65 -14.39
C SER A 93 -20.46 0.71 -13.19
N LEU A 94 -21.27 -0.36 -13.23
CA LEU A 94 -21.32 -1.32 -12.14
C LEU A 94 -20.03 -2.16 -12.05
N GLN A 95 -19.41 -2.45 -13.20
CA GLN A 95 -18.09 -3.09 -13.23
C GLN A 95 -17.01 -2.17 -12.63
N GLN A 96 -17.07 -0.87 -12.95
CA GLN A 96 -16.16 0.13 -12.38
C GLN A 96 -16.29 0.18 -10.85
N GLU A 97 -17.51 0.33 -10.34
CA GLU A 97 -17.78 0.42 -8.90
C GLU A 97 -17.33 -0.84 -8.14
N VAL A 98 -17.59 -2.03 -8.71
CA VAL A 98 -17.12 -3.29 -8.11
C VAL A 98 -15.59 -3.34 -8.06
N LEU A 99 -14.88 -2.98 -9.13
CA LEU A 99 -13.42 -3.02 -9.12
C LEU A 99 -12.81 -1.95 -8.21
N GLN A 100 -13.35 -0.73 -8.19
CA GLN A 100 -12.91 0.32 -7.25
C GLN A 100 -13.09 -0.14 -5.80
N ALA A 101 -14.26 -0.64 -5.43
CA ALA A 101 -14.53 -1.12 -4.09
C ALA A 101 -13.60 -2.28 -3.68
N ARG A 102 -13.24 -3.16 -4.63
CA ARG A 102 -12.43 -4.35 -4.35
C ARG A 102 -10.93 -4.08 -4.31
N TYR A 103 -10.42 -3.25 -5.21
CA TYR A 103 -8.97 -3.11 -5.45
C TYR A 103 -8.40 -1.76 -5.01
N ILE A 104 -9.20 -0.69 -5.04
CA ILE A 104 -8.81 0.63 -4.51
C ILE A 104 -9.14 0.67 -3.01
N ASP A 105 -10.43 0.60 -2.67
CA ASP A 105 -10.89 0.65 -1.28
C ASP A 105 -10.49 -0.61 -0.47
N GLY A 106 -10.28 -1.74 -1.16
CA GLY A 106 -9.87 -2.99 -0.54
C GLY A 106 -10.96 -3.68 0.28
N LEU A 107 -12.23 -3.45 -0.07
CA LEU A 107 -13.36 -4.02 0.64
C LEU A 107 -13.49 -5.52 0.33
N PRO A 108 -13.84 -6.36 1.33
CA PRO A 108 -14.21 -7.76 1.08
C PRO A 108 -15.54 -7.83 0.30
N VAL A 109 -15.79 -8.96 -0.36
CA VAL A 109 -16.96 -9.17 -1.24
C VAL A 109 -18.27 -8.81 -0.55
N TRP A 110 -18.50 -9.26 0.68
CA TRP A 110 -19.71 -8.96 1.45
C TRP A 110 -19.90 -7.45 1.70
N LYS A 111 -18.82 -6.69 1.92
CA LYS A 111 -18.90 -5.25 2.16
C LYS A 111 -19.11 -4.48 0.86
N THR A 112 -18.54 -4.96 -0.25
CA THR A 112 -18.86 -4.47 -1.60
C THR A 112 -20.33 -4.72 -1.94
N ALA A 113 -20.82 -5.94 -1.69
CA ALA A 113 -22.22 -6.33 -1.89
C ALA A 113 -23.18 -5.39 -1.14
N ASN A 114 -22.92 -5.17 0.16
CA ASN A 114 -23.70 -4.25 0.98
C ASN A 114 -23.63 -2.80 0.49
N ARG A 115 -22.45 -2.33 0.07
CA ARG A 115 -22.27 -0.97 -0.44
C ARG A 115 -23.05 -0.72 -1.74
N LEU A 116 -23.11 -1.73 -2.60
CA LEU A 116 -23.73 -1.66 -3.92
C LEU A 116 -25.16 -2.20 -3.94
N TYR A 117 -25.70 -2.61 -2.79
CA TYR A 117 -27.04 -3.21 -2.65
C TYR A 117 -27.28 -4.41 -3.60
N ILE A 118 -26.27 -5.24 -3.82
CA ILE A 118 -26.32 -6.44 -4.66
C ILE A 118 -25.90 -7.69 -3.87
N SER A 119 -26.14 -8.89 -4.41
CA SER A 119 -25.72 -10.13 -3.75
C SER A 119 -24.22 -10.40 -3.93
N GLU A 120 -23.61 -11.11 -2.98
CA GLU A 120 -22.19 -11.49 -3.06
C GLU A 120 -21.86 -12.34 -4.30
N SER A 121 -22.79 -13.20 -4.72
CA SER A 121 -22.66 -14.00 -5.95
C SER A 121 -22.62 -13.10 -7.19
N TRP A 122 -23.46 -12.06 -7.22
CA TRP A 122 -23.48 -11.09 -8.30
C TRP A 122 -22.20 -10.24 -8.34
N VAL A 123 -21.67 -9.84 -7.18
CA VAL A 123 -20.36 -9.16 -7.10
C VAL A 123 -19.25 -10.01 -7.75
N LYS A 124 -19.19 -11.31 -7.44
CA LYS A 124 -18.18 -12.22 -8.01
C LYS A 124 -18.32 -12.36 -9.53
N GLU A 125 -19.55 -12.41 -10.01
CA GLU A 125 -19.86 -12.50 -11.44
C GLU A 125 -19.46 -11.22 -12.18
N ILE A 126 -19.83 -10.05 -11.65
CA ILE A 126 -19.42 -8.75 -12.19
C ILE A 126 -17.91 -8.62 -12.16
N GLN A 127 -17.26 -9.00 -11.04
CA GLN A 127 -15.82 -8.93 -10.90
C GLN A 127 -15.13 -9.76 -11.99
N ARG A 128 -15.61 -10.98 -12.27
CA ARG A 128 -15.08 -11.83 -13.34
C ARG A 128 -15.18 -11.14 -14.70
N LYS A 129 -16.38 -10.67 -15.06
CA LYS A 129 -16.63 -9.96 -16.33
C LYS A 129 -15.79 -8.70 -16.47
N ALA A 130 -15.70 -7.90 -15.41
CA ALA A 130 -14.90 -6.69 -15.37
C ALA A 130 -13.42 -6.96 -15.65
N ILE A 131 -12.85 -8.01 -15.04
CA ILE A 131 -11.46 -8.40 -15.27
C ILE A 131 -11.25 -8.90 -16.71
N GLU A 132 -12.19 -9.69 -17.24
CA GLU A 132 -12.13 -10.14 -18.64
C GLU A 132 -12.16 -8.96 -19.61
N ASN A 133 -13.03 -7.98 -19.37
CA ASN A 133 -13.19 -6.77 -20.18
C ASN A 133 -12.06 -5.73 -20.01
N LEU A 134 -11.28 -5.81 -18.94
CA LEU A 134 -10.22 -4.85 -18.65
C LEU A 134 -9.15 -4.88 -19.76
N LYS A 135 -8.95 -3.75 -20.43
CA LYS A 135 -7.95 -3.58 -21.49
C LYS A 135 -6.65 -3.07 -20.91
N ILE A 136 -5.87 -3.96 -20.30
CA ILE A 136 -4.52 -3.61 -19.86
C ILE A 136 -3.58 -3.74 -21.07
N VAL A 137 -3.17 -2.60 -21.64
CA VAL A 137 -2.03 -2.56 -22.56
C VAL A 137 -0.79 -2.75 -21.68
N SER A 138 0.00 -3.79 -21.94
CA SER A 138 1.17 -4.13 -21.12
C SER A 138 2.20 -3.00 -21.15
N ALA A 139 2.10 -2.05 -20.22
CA ALA A 139 3.05 -0.98 -20.05
C ALA A 139 3.22 -0.73 -18.55
N SER A 140 3.77 -1.72 -17.85
CA SER A 140 4.70 -1.51 -16.72
C SER A 140 4.90 -2.81 -15.93
N VAL A 141 6.05 -3.43 -16.24
CA VAL A 141 6.88 -4.28 -15.38
C VAL A 141 6.64 -5.81 -15.43
N PRO A 142 7.71 -6.61 -15.66
CA PRO A 142 7.64 -8.06 -15.86
C PRO A 142 7.42 -8.80 -14.53
N LEU A 143 6.75 -9.95 -14.63
CA LEU A 143 6.47 -10.89 -13.54
C LEU A 143 7.65 -11.85 -13.24
N ASP A 144 8.89 -11.42 -13.41
CA ASP A 144 10.06 -12.29 -13.19
C ASP A 144 10.99 -11.73 -12.11
N GLU A 145 10.60 -11.83 -10.84
CA GLU A 145 11.55 -11.79 -9.71
C GLU A 145 10.93 -12.33 -8.40
N VAL A 146 10.30 -13.50 -8.44
CA VAL A 146 10.09 -14.32 -7.22
C VAL A 146 10.27 -15.80 -7.57
N LYS A 147 11.50 -16.28 -7.40
CA LYS A 147 11.82 -17.69 -7.14
C LYS A 147 12.64 -17.76 -5.86
#